data_AF-A0A963K7D6-F1
#
_entry.id   AF-A0A963K7D6-F1
#
_cell.length_a   1.000
_cell.length_b   1.000
_cell.length_c   1.000
_cell.angle_alpha   90.00
_cell.angle_beta   90.00
_cell.angle_gamma   90.00
#
_symmetry.space_group_name_H-M   'P 1'
#
loop_
_entity.id
_entity.type
_entity.pdbx_description
1 polymer ?
#
loop_
_entity_poly.entity_id
_entity_poly.type
_entity_poly.pdbx_seq_one_letter_code
_entity_poly.pdbx_strand_id
1 'polypeptide(L)'
;MRPAGGGIVARLAAVALCLLSTPLPTNAQETTRTLLPAPVIPVPASIDRADVDVGVAALDGIVSEAMQATGVPGVAVAIVYQDDVIFEKGYGLREAGRPEPVDPDTVFLLASLSKPITSTVVARLSDLHHFELDEPVGHHDPDFRLADPYVSEHATFIDLLSHRSGLATGAGDFLEDLGFDRDTILDRLHMQPLDDFRSTYHYSNYGYTAGGVAAAKAAGGVFEELAEEVLFQPLGMTRTSYRNADYLAHENRARIHVRNDA
;
A
#
# COMPACT_ATOMS: atom_id res chain seq x y z
N MET A 1 49.48 49.45 67.49
CA MET A 1 49.34 49.51 66.01
C MET A 1 47.92 49.07 65.64
N ARG A 2 47.15 49.97 65.03
CA ARG A 2 45.90 49.71 64.28
C ARG A 2 46.25 49.03 62.94
N PRO A 3 45.35 48.29 62.24
CA PRO A 3 44.00 48.70 61.78
C PRO A 3 42.88 47.68 62.14
N ALA A 4 41.62 48.05 62.42
CA ALA A 4 40.54 48.63 61.58
C ALA A 4 40.16 47.71 60.40
N GLY A 5 38.93 47.26 60.17
CA GLY A 5 37.62 47.50 60.79
C GLY A 5 36.51 46.87 59.92
N GLY A 6 35.30 46.71 60.49
CA GLY A 6 34.04 46.35 59.82
C GLY A 6 33.70 44.86 59.91
N GLY A 7 32.68 44.37 60.58
CA GLY A 7 31.46 44.97 61.13
C GLY A 7 30.25 44.52 60.31
N ILE A 8 29.44 43.60 60.85
CA ILE A 8 27.99 43.77 61.10
C ILE A 8 27.33 42.43 61.49
N VAL A 9 26.63 42.55 62.62
CA VAL A 9 25.78 41.66 63.41
C VAL A 9 24.65 40.98 62.63
N ALA A 10 24.44 39.70 62.93
CA ALA A 10 23.29 38.89 62.52
C ALA A 10 21.97 39.32 63.20
N ARG A 11 20.86 39.31 62.45
CA ARG A 11 19.51 39.23 62.99
C ARG A 11 18.69 38.24 62.18
N LEU A 12 18.22 37.18 62.86
CA LEU A 12 17.21 36.25 62.38
C LEU A 12 15.87 36.99 62.20
N ALA A 13 15.26 36.85 61.02
CA ALA A 13 13.86 37.14 60.79
C ALA A 13 13.22 35.88 60.21
N ALA A 14 12.23 35.34 60.92
CA ALA A 14 11.37 34.27 60.45
C ALA A 14 10.45 34.84 59.35
N VAL A 15 10.49 34.25 58.15
CA VAL A 15 9.55 34.56 57.07
C VAL A 15 8.59 33.38 56.93
N ALA A 16 7.32 33.64 57.20
CA ALA A 16 6.21 32.74 56.90
C ALA A 16 6.08 32.62 55.37
N LEU A 17 6.28 31.42 54.85
CA LEU A 17 6.12 31.13 53.42
C LEU A 17 4.64 30.82 53.15
N CYS A 18 3.88 31.83 52.76
CA CYS A 18 2.54 31.65 52.20
C CYS A 18 2.67 30.98 50.82
N LEU A 19 2.15 29.76 50.69
CA LEU A 19 1.97 29.07 49.41
C LEU A 19 0.85 29.77 48.62
N LEU A 20 1.23 30.70 47.76
CA LEU A 20 0.35 31.24 46.72
C LEU A 20 0.44 30.32 45.50
N SER A 21 -0.52 29.42 45.35
CA SER A 21 -0.74 28.67 44.12
C SER A 21 -1.27 29.61 43.04
N THR A 22 -0.38 30.14 42.20
CA THR A 22 -0.76 30.84 40.98
C THR A 22 -1.18 29.82 39.92
N PRO A 23 -2.43 29.80 39.42
CA PRO A 23 -2.76 28.98 38.27
C PRO A 23 -2.01 29.50 37.05
N LEU A 24 -1.32 28.59 36.34
CA LEU A 24 -0.74 28.85 35.03
C LEU A 24 -1.87 29.29 34.07
N PRO A 25 -1.69 30.36 33.28
CA PRO A 25 -2.67 30.68 32.24
C PRO A 25 -2.62 29.61 31.16
N THR A 26 -3.63 28.75 31.12
CA THR A 26 -3.90 27.82 30.02
C THR A 26 -4.42 28.63 28.83
N ASN A 27 -3.52 29.32 28.13
CA ASN A 27 -3.85 29.98 26.87
C ASN A 27 -3.37 29.11 25.72
N ALA A 28 -3.98 27.92 25.59
CA ALA A 28 -3.93 27.17 24.35
C ALA A 28 -4.88 27.86 23.38
N GLN A 29 -4.40 28.89 22.70
CA GLN A 29 -5.08 29.38 21.51
C GLN A 29 -4.98 28.27 20.46
N GLU A 30 -6.06 27.50 20.28
CA GLU A 30 -6.30 26.76 19.06
C GLU A 30 -6.20 27.75 17.90
N THR A 31 -5.05 27.75 17.24
CA THR A 31 -4.89 28.45 15.98
C THR A 31 -5.58 27.57 14.95
N THR A 32 -6.88 27.80 14.76
CA THR A 32 -7.61 27.28 13.61
C THR A 32 -6.85 27.75 12.37
N ARG A 33 -6.02 26.88 11.79
CA ARG A 33 -5.41 27.12 10.49
C ARG A 33 -6.55 27.13 9.48
N THR A 34 -7.07 28.32 9.19
CA THR A 34 -7.97 28.51 8.07
C THR A 34 -7.20 28.14 6.81
N LEU A 35 -7.51 27.00 6.22
CA LEU A 35 -6.96 26.60 4.92
C LEU A 35 -7.28 27.72 3.93
N LEU A 36 -6.26 28.15 3.18
CA LEU A 36 -6.48 29.04 2.05
C LEU A 36 -7.50 28.35 1.11
N PRO A 37 -8.48 29.07 0.56
CA PRO A 37 -9.35 28.49 -0.46
C PRO A 37 -8.48 27.96 -1.59
N ALA A 38 -8.68 26.70 -1.96
CA ALA A 38 -7.96 26.08 -3.05
C ALA A 38 -8.13 26.96 -4.31
N PRO A 39 -7.06 27.25 -5.06
CA PRO A 39 -7.20 27.95 -6.32
C PRO A 39 -8.18 27.18 -7.20
N VAL A 40 -9.19 27.88 -7.74
CA VAL A 40 -10.08 27.32 -8.76
C VAL A 40 -9.25 27.20 -10.03
N ILE A 41 -8.57 26.07 -10.18
CA ILE A 41 -7.93 25.69 -11.43
C ILE A 41 -9.10 25.34 -12.38
N PRO A 42 -9.28 26.04 -13.52
CA PRO A 42 -10.26 25.64 -14.50
C PRO A 42 -9.92 24.22 -14.93
N VAL A 43 -10.75 23.26 -14.52
CA VAL A 43 -10.65 21.88 -14.98
C VAL A 43 -10.88 21.93 -16.49
N PRO A 44 -9.90 21.54 -17.33
CA PRO A 44 -10.09 21.50 -18.77
C PRO A 44 -11.29 20.64 -19.14
N ALA A 45 -11.88 20.89 -20.31
CA ALA A 45 -13.12 20.27 -20.78
C ALA A 45 -13.20 18.78 -20.39
N SER A 46 -14.26 18.43 -19.65
CA SER A 46 -14.59 17.05 -19.36
C SER A 46 -14.71 16.30 -20.68
N ILE A 47 -14.01 15.17 -20.81
CA ILE A 47 -14.23 14.22 -21.90
C ILE A 47 -15.73 13.93 -21.94
N ASP A 48 -16.40 14.34 -23.00
CA ASP A 48 -17.84 14.14 -23.13
C ASP A 48 -18.13 12.76 -23.73
N ARG A 49 -19.42 12.38 -23.76
CA ARG A 49 -19.79 11.05 -24.25
C ARG A 49 -19.40 10.84 -25.72
N ALA A 50 -19.44 11.88 -26.54
CA ALA A 50 -19.09 11.77 -27.96
C ALA A 50 -17.59 11.52 -28.13
N ASP A 51 -16.73 12.19 -27.35
CA ASP A 51 -15.29 11.92 -27.32
C ASP A 51 -15.00 10.47 -26.91
N VAL A 52 -15.72 9.97 -25.90
CA VAL A 52 -15.58 8.58 -25.43
C VAL A 52 -16.01 7.59 -26.51
N ASP A 53 -17.15 7.81 -27.16
CA ASP A 53 -17.66 6.91 -28.20
C ASP A 53 -16.67 6.85 -29.39
N VAL A 54 -16.03 7.98 -29.75
CA VAL A 54 -14.95 8.01 -30.75
C VAL A 54 -13.77 7.17 -30.31
N GLY A 55 -13.34 7.28 -29.05
CA GLY A 55 -12.25 6.49 -28.49
C GLY A 55 -12.57 4.98 -28.48
N VAL A 56 -13.76 4.61 -28.02
CA VAL A 56 -14.23 3.22 -27.98
C VAL A 56 -14.29 2.62 -29.38
N ALA A 57 -14.77 3.36 -30.38
CA ALA A 57 -14.81 2.91 -31.77
C ALA A 57 -13.42 2.63 -32.36
N ALA A 58 -12.36 3.25 -31.83
CA ALA A 58 -10.98 3.03 -32.28
C ALA A 58 -10.27 1.85 -31.58
N LEU A 59 -10.81 1.33 -30.47
CA LEU A 59 -10.12 0.34 -29.63
C LEU A 59 -9.75 -0.94 -30.37
N ASP A 60 -10.61 -1.46 -31.23
CA ASP A 60 -10.32 -2.68 -31.99
C ASP A 60 -9.05 -2.55 -32.83
N GLY A 61 -8.83 -1.39 -33.45
CA GLY A 61 -7.62 -1.09 -34.20
C GLY A 61 -6.41 -0.97 -33.30
N ILE A 62 -6.53 -0.18 -32.22
CA ILE A 62 -5.44 0.06 -31.25
C ILE A 62 -4.96 -1.25 -30.62
N VAL A 63 -5.88 -2.11 -30.17
CA VAL A 63 -5.53 -3.40 -29.54
C VAL A 63 -4.90 -4.34 -30.56
N SER A 64 -5.44 -4.41 -31.78
CA SER A 64 -4.86 -5.23 -32.85
C SER A 64 -3.44 -4.80 -33.20
N GLU A 65 -3.19 -3.50 -33.35
CA GLU A 65 -1.86 -2.93 -33.59
C GLU A 65 -0.90 -3.23 -32.42
N ALA A 66 -1.35 -3.06 -31.18
CA ALA A 66 -0.54 -3.36 -30.00
C ALA A 66 -0.18 -4.85 -29.91
N MET A 67 -1.12 -5.75 -30.16
CA MET A 67 -0.87 -7.20 -30.18
C MET A 67 0.12 -7.59 -31.28
N GLN A 68 -0.01 -7.02 -32.48
CA GLN A 68 0.93 -7.25 -33.58
C GLN A 68 2.34 -6.74 -33.25
N ALA A 69 2.44 -5.55 -32.66
CA ALA A 69 3.72 -4.93 -32.32
C ALA A 69 4.45 -5.65 -31.17
N THR A 70 3.71 -6.20 -30.21
CA THR A 70 4.28 -6.82 -29.00
C THR A 70 4.41 -8.34 -29.10
N GLY A 71 3.58 -8.98 -29.92
CA GLY A 71 3.45 -10.43 -29.99
C GLY A 71 2.65 -11.03 -28.84
N VAL A 72 1.94 -10.22 -28.04
CA VAL A 72 1.09 -10.71 -26.94
C VAL A 72 -0.04 -11.58 -27.52
N PRO A 73 -0.23 -12.82 -27.05
CA PRO A 73 -1.22 -13.75 -27.62
C PRO A 73 -2.68 -13.35 -27.40
N GLY A 74 -2.98 -12.66 -26.30
CA GLY A 74 -4.34 -12.26 -25.97
C GLY A 74 -4.41 -11.13 -24.93
N VAL A 75 -5.48 -10.33 -25.02
CA VAL A 75 -5.72 -9.13 -24.23
C VAL A 75 -7.21 -9.05 -23.88
N ALA A 76 -7.55 -8.67 -22.66
CA ALA A 76 -8.91 -8.26 -22.30
C ALA A 76 -8.93 -6.75 -22.03
N VAL A 77 -9.96 -6.05 -22.52
CA VAL A 77 -10.13 -4.61 -22.37
C VAL A 77 -11.53 -4.33 -21.85
N ALA A 78 -11.63 -3.47 -20.84
CA ALA A 78 -12.89 -2.91 -20.36
C ALA A 78 -12.76 -1.38 -20.24
N ILE A 79 -13.81 -0.65 -20.61
CA ILE A 79 -13.92 0.80 -20.45
C ILE A 79 -15.15 1.11 -19.61
N VAL A 80 -14.92 1.82 -18.51
CA VAL A 80 -15.96 2.39 -17.67
C VAL A 80 -15.99 3.89 -17.92
N TYR A 81 -17.17 4.42 -18.20
CA TYR A 81 -17.40 5.86 -18.29
C TYR A 81 -18.59 6.21 -17.41
N GLN A 82 -18.35 7.14 -16.47
CA GLN A 82 -19.28 7.40 -15.38
C GLN A 82 -19.52 6.08 -14.61
N ASP A 83 -20.77 5.65 -14.48
CA ASP A 83 -21.15 4.47 -13.72
C ASP A 83 -21.45 3.25 -14.61
N ASP A 84 -21.17 3.35 -15.92
CA ASP A 84 -21.49 2.30 -16.90
C ASP A 84 -20.24 1.66 -17.53
N VAL A 85 -20.25 0.33 -17.63
CA VAL A 85 -19.34 -0.41 -18.51
C VAL A 85 -19.84 -0.22 -19.95
N ILE A 86 -19.12 0.57 -20.73
CA ILE A 86 -19.51 0.92 -22.10
C ILE A 86 -18.80 0.07 -23.16
N PHE A 87 -17.78 -0.69 -22.76
CA PHE A 87 -17.02 -1.59 -23.60
C PHE A 87 -16.40 -2.69 -22.74
N GLU A 88 -16.54 -3.95 -23.16
CA GLU A 88 -15.82 -5.09 -22.60
C GLU A 88 -15.57 -6.12 -23.71
N LYS A 89 -14.31 -6.50 -23.94
CA LYS A 89 -13.96 -7.42 -25.02
C LYS A 89 -12.63 -8.12 -24.76
N GLY A 90 -12.61 -9.41 -25.10
CA GLY A 90 -11.38 -10.19 -25.23
C GLY A 90 -10.88 -10.25 -26.68
N TYR A 91 -9.57 -10.27 -26.82
CA TYR A 91 -8.85 -10.34 -28.09
C TYR A 91 -7.82 -11.46 -28.03
N GLY A 92 -7.67 -12.21 -29.14
CA GLY A 92 -6.67 -13.25 -29.25
C GLY A 92 -6.98 -14.49 -28.40
N LEU A 93 -5.92 -15.14 -27.91
CA LEU A 93 -5.94 -16.48 -27.35
C LEU A 93 -5.45 -16.49 -25.91
N ARG A 94 -6.06 -17.35 -25.09
CA ARG A 94 -5.62 -17.60 -23.69
C ARG A 94 -4.24 -18.24 -23.63
N GLU A 95 -3.89 -19.02 -24.65
CA GLU A 95 -2.60 -19.68 -24.78
C GLU A 95 -2.17 -19.70 -26.25
N ALA A 96 -0.96 -19.23 -26.55
CA ALA A 96 -0.41 -19.28 -27.90
C ALA A 96 -0.41 -20.71 -28.45
N GLY A 97 -0.92 -20.88 -29.68
CA GLY A 97 -1.01 -22.18 -30.34
C GLY A 97 -2.21 -23.03 -29.94
N ARG A 98 -3.07 -22.56 -29.02
CA ARG A 98 -4.34 -23.22 -28.70
C ARG A 98 -5.56 -22.39 -29.13
N PRO A 99 -6.70 -23.00 -29.50
CA PRO A 99 -7.82 -22.29 -30.10
C PRO A 99 -8.66 -21.48 -29.12
N GLU A 100 -8.44 -21.62 -27.81
CA GLU A 100 -9.21 -20.99 -26.76
C GLU A 100 -9.08 -19.46 -26.76
N PRO A 101 -10.17 -18.70 -27.01
CA PRO A 101 -10.11 -17.25 -27.06
C PRO A 101 -10.04 -16.64 -25.67
N VAL A 102 -9.50 -15.42 -25.58
CA VAL A 102 -9.73 -14.52 -24.45
C VAL A 102 -11.14 -13.92 -24.59
N ASP A 103 -11.86 -13.83 -23.48
CA ASP A 103 -13.15 -13.17 -23.32
C ASP A 103 -13.14 -12.24 -22.08
N PRO A 104 -14.20 -11.44 -21.85
CA PRO A 104 -14.27 -10.56 -20.66
C PRO A 104 -14.18 -11.30 -19.31
N ASP A 105 -14.43 -12.61 -19.29
CA ASP A 105 -14.47 -13.43 -18.08
C ASP A 105 -13.17 -14.22 -17.85
N THR A 106 -12.17 -14.05 -18.72
CA THR A 106 -10.89 -14.74 -18.65
C THR A 106 -10.09 -14.23 -17.45
N VAL A 107 -9.63 -15.14 -16.59
CA VAL A 107 -8.81 -14.80 -15.42
C VAL A 107 -7.34 -14.60 -15.81
N PHE A 108 -6.76 -13.47 -15.40
CA PHE A 108 -5.36 -13.11 -15.58
C PHE A 108 -4.64 -12.95 -14.24
N LEU A 109 -3.33 -13.21 -14.23
CA LEU A 109 -2.46 -12.85 -13.11
C LEU A 109 -2.15 -11.35 -13.18
N LEU A 110 -2.59 -10.59 -12.18
CA LEU A 110 -2.50 -9.12 -12.18
C LEU A 110 -1.12 -8.57 -11.83
N ALA A 111 -0.20 -9.41 -11.35
CA ALA A 111 1.10 -9.01 -10.83
C ALA A 111 0.94 -7.79 -9.89
N SER A 112 1.73 -6.73 -10.09
CA SER A 112 1.73 -5.55 -9.23
C SER A 112 0.46 -4.68 -9.28
N LEU A 113 -0.47 -4.91 -10.21
CA LEU A 113 -1.79 -4.28 -10.15
C LEU A 113 -2.63 -4.79 -8.96
N SER A 114 -2.18 -5.86 -8.30
CA SER A 114 -2.73 -6.32 -7.02
C SER A 114 -2.50 -5.37 -5.85
N LYS A 115 -1.47 -4.52 -5.89
CA LYS A 115 -1.12 -3.61 -4.78
C LYS A 115 -2.25 -2.64 -4.42
N PRO A 116 -2.81 -1.83 -5.33
CA PRO A 116 -3.95 -0.96 -4.97
C PRO A 116 -5.15 -1.73 -4.40
N ILE A 117 -5.39 -2.96 -4.86
CA ILE A 117 -6.42 -3.85 -4.29
C ILE A 117 -6.06 -4.22 -2.84
N THR A 118 -4.81 -4.61 -2.60
CA THR A 118 -4.29 -4.90 -1.25
C THR A 118 -4.37 -3.67 -0.34
N SER A 119 -3.96 -2.49 -0.79
CA SER A 119 -4.13 -1.23 -0.04
C SER A 119 -5.60 -0.98 0.32
N THR A 120 -6.53 -1.31 -0.57
CA THR A 120 -7.97 -1.18 -0.31
C THR A 120 -8.43 -2.15 0.78
N VAL A 121 -7.96 -3.40 0.75
CA VAL A 121 -8.22 -4.38 1.82
C VAL A 121 -7.66 -3.91 3.16
N VAL A 122 -6.39 -3.47 3.19
CA VAL A 122 -5.76 -2.97 4.43
C VAL A 122 -6.48 -1.74 4.97
N ALA A 123 -6.82 -0.78 4.11
CA ALA A 123 -7.60 0.39 4.51
C ALA A 123 -8.96 -0.01 5.06
N ARG A 124 -9.63 -0.98 4.44
CA ARG A 124 -10.92 -1.48 4.92
C ARG A 124 -10.82 -2.14 6.29
N LEU A 125 -9.76 -2.89 6.57
CA LEU A 125 -9.51 -3.48 7.89
C LEU A 125 -9.24 -2.40 8.95
N SER A 126 -8.53 -1.33 8.59
CA SER A 126 -8.33 -0.16 9.46
C SER A 126 -9.65 0.58 9.74
N ASP A 127 -10.49 0.78 8.72
CA ASP A 127 -11.83 1.36 8.87
C ASP A 127 -12.75 0.54 9.79
N LEU A 128 -12.49 -0.77 9.91
CA LEU A 128 -13.18 -1.68 10.84
C LEU A 128 -12.57 -1.66 12.26
N HIS A 129 -11.63 -0.74 12.52
CA HIS A 129 -10.96 -0.51 13.80
C HIS A 129 -10.08 -1.68 14.29
N HIS A 130 -9.53 -2.49 13.37
CA HIS A 130 -8.54 -3.50 13.75
C HIS A 130 -7.17 -2.89 14.10
N PHE A 131 -6.82 -1.79 13.46
CA PHE A 131 -5.55 -1.06 13.64
C PHE A 131 -5.65 0.34 13.01
N GLU A 132 -4.73 1.23 13.36
CA GLU A 132 -4.55 2.53 12.71
C GLU A 132 -3.41 2.47 11.68
N LEU A 133 -3.57 3.11 10.51
CA LEU A 133 -2.58 3.01 9.42
C LEU A 133 -1.18 3.58 9.79
N ASP A 134 -1.13 4.51 10.74
CA ASP A 134 0.09 5.15 11.22
C ASP A 134 0.72 4.48 12.45
N GLU A 135 0.14 3.38 12.94
CA GLU A 135 0.74 2.63 14.03
C GLU A 135 1.80 1.62 13.54
N PRO A 136 2.80 1.28 14.38
CA PRO A 136 3.81 0.30 14.02
C PRO A 136 3.25 -1.10 13.74
N VAL A 137 3.68 -1.71 12.64
CA VAL A 137 3.22 -3.06 12.25
C VAL A 137 3.65 -4.12 13.26
N GLY A 138 4.76 -3.89 13.97
CA GLY A 138 5.31 -4.79 14.99
C GLY A 138 4.39 -4.97 16.20
N HIS A 139 3.41 -4.08 16.42
CA HIS A 139 2.37 -4.27 17.44
C HIS A 139 1.46 -5.46 17.13
N HIS A 140 1.27 -5.75 15.83
CA HIS A 140 0.36 -6.77 15.31
C HIS A 140 1.10 -7.99 14.74
N ASP A 141 2.35 -7.79 14.33
CA ASP A 141 3.26 -8.84 13.90
C ASP A 141 4.60 -8.77 14.66
N PRO A 142 4.70 -9.36 15.86
CA PRO A 142 5.94 -9.37 16.64
C PRO A 142 7.13 -10.05 15.97
N ASP A 143 6.89 -10.87 14.94
CA ASP A 143 7.92 -11.56 14.16
C ASP A 143 8.47 -10.67 13.03
N PHE A 144 7.83 -9.53 12.74
CA PHE A 144 8.30 -8.57 11.75
C PHE A 144 9.65 -7.97 12.17
N ARG A 145 10.68 -8.26 11.38
CA ARG A 145 12.05 -7.81 11.66
C ARG A 145 12.78 -7.45 10.37
N LEU A 146 13.39 -6.27 10.38
CA LEU A 146 14.34 -5.81 9.37
C LEU A 146 15.74 -5.68 9.98
N ALA A 147 16.76 -5.40 9.16
CA ALA A 147 18.15 -5.36 9.63
C ALA A 147 18.42 -4.29 10.71
N ASP A 148 17.65 -3.20 10.70
CA ASP A 148 17.68 -2.17 11.74
C ASP A 148 16.55 -2.42 12.76
N PRO A 149 16.87 -2.65 14.05
CA PRO A 149 15.88 -2.77 15.12
C PRO A 149 14.95 -1.56 15.25
N TYR A 150 15.45 -0.35 15.02
CA TYR A 150 14.62 0.86 15.10
C TYR A 150 13.52 0.83 14.03
N VAL A 151 13.87 0.46 12.80
CA VAL A 151 12.88 0.33 11.71
C VAL A 151 11.90 -0.80 12.00
N SER A 152 12.38 -1.92 12.56
CA SER A 152 11.50 -3.04 12.96
C SER A 152 10.44 -2.61 13.98
N GLU A 153 10.82 -1.77 14.95
CA GLU A 153 9.92 -1.26 16.01
C GLU A 153 9.01 -0.11 15.55
N HIS A 154 9.42 0.67 14.55
CA HIS A 154 8.74 1.94 14.19
C HIS A 154 8.14 1.98 12.78
N ALA A 155 8.36 0.98 11.93
CA ALA A 155 7.74 0.91 10.61
C ALA A 155 6.22 0.76 10.73
N THR A 156 5.49 1.66 10.09
CA THR A 156 4.02 1.70 10.10
C THR A 156 3.44 0.99 8.88
N PHE A 157 2.13 0.74 8.87
CA PHE A 157 1.45 0.24 7.67
C PHE A 157 1.65 1.20 6.48
N ILE A 158 1.57 2.52 6.71
CA ILE A 158 1.85 3.53 5.68
C ILE A 158 3.28 3.39 5.15
N ASP A 159 4.28 3.24 6.01
CA ASP A 159 5.67 3.15 5.55
C ASP A 159 5.90 1.94 4.64
N LEU A 160 5.32 0.79 4.98
CA LEU A 160 5.41 -0.43 4.18
C LEU A 160 4.66 -0.32 2.85
N LEU A 161 3.40 0.15 2.89
CA LEU A 161 2.55 0.27 1.70
C LEU A 161 2.92 1.45 0.79
N SER A 162 3.76 2.37 1.26
CA SER A 162 4.29 3.49 0.47
C SER A 162 5.77 3.33 0.09
N HIS A 163 6.36 2.14 0.29
CA HIS A 163 7.72 1.81 -0.14
C HIS A 163 8.84 2.63 0.55
N ARG A 164 8.68 2.89 1.86
CA ARG A 164 9.52 3.79 2.66
C ARG A 164 10.26 3.10 3.81
N SER A 165 10.31 1.77 3.81
CA SER A 165 10.99 0.98 4.85
C SER A 165 12.51 0.98 4.76
N GLY A 166 13.08 1.40 3.62
CA GLY A 166 14.51 1.26 3.32
C GLY A 166 14.90 -0.10 2.72
N LEU A 167 13.97 -1.05 2.60
CA LEU A 167 14.23 -2.30 1.87
C LEU A 167 14.51 -2.01 0.40
N ALA A 168 15.67 -2.43 -0.11
CA ALA A 168 16.01 -2.28 -1.51
C ALA A 168 15.00 -2.96 -2.46
N THR A 169 14.92 -2.46 -3.70
CA THR A 169 14.11 -3.08 -4.74
C THR A 169 14.54 -4.53 -4.97
N GLY A 170 13.59 -5.46 -4.90
CA GLY A 170 13.85 -6.90 -5.04
C GLY A 170 14.28 -7.62 -3.77
N ALA A 171 14.33 -6.94 -2.61
CA ALA A 171 14.61 -7.58 -1.33
C ALA A 171 13.55 -8.66 -1.03
N GLY A 172 13.99 -9.93 -1.00
CA GLY A 172 13.15 -11.11 -0.81
C GLY A 172 12.75 -11.84 -2.11
N ASP A 173 12.68 -11.14 -3.24
CA ASP A 173 12.19 -11.68 -4.52
C ASP A 173 13.03 -12.87 -5.01
N PHE A 174 14.35 -12.85 -4.84
CA PHE A 174 15.20 -13.99 -5.23
C PHE A 174 14.88 -15.28 -4.44
N LEU A 175 14.41 -15.18 -3.20
CA LEU A 175 14.00 -16.37 -2.45
C LEU A 175 12.67 -16.92 -2.99
N GLU A 176 11.77 -16.05 -3.47
CA GLU A 176 10.54 -16.46 -4.16
C GLU A 176 10.88 -17.24 -5.43
N ASP A 177 11.82 -16.73 -6.24
CA ASP A 177 12.29 -17.39 -7.46
C ASP A 177 12.89 -18.78 -7.20
N LEU A 178 13.49 -18.97 -6.01
CA LEU A 178 14.02 -20.27 -5.54
C LEU A 178 12.94 -21.19 -4.94
N GLY A 179 11.69 -20.73 -4.82
CA GLY A 179 10.56 -21.50 -4.33
C GLY A 179 10.41 -21.53 -2.81
N PHE A 180 11.02 -20.59 -2.08
CA PHE A 180 10.72 -20.43 -0.65
C PHE A 180 9.31 -19.89 -0.43
N ASP A 181 8.67 -20.32 0.66
CA ASP A 181 7.35 -19.81 1.03
C ASP A 181 7.39 -18.39 1.62
N ARG A 182 6.22 -17.74 1.65
CA ARG A 182 6.06 -16.36 2.14
C ARG A 182 6.65 -16.17 3.54
N ASP A 183 6.35 -17.08 4.45
CA ASP A 183 6.74 -16.94 5.87
C ASP A 183 8.25 -17.01 6.01
N THR A 184 8.91 -17.93 5.29
CA THR A 184 10.37 -18.04 5.23
C THR A 184 11.01 -16.76 4.67
N ILE A 185 10.40 -16.14 3.67
CA ILE A 185 10.95 -14.94 3.05
C ILE A 185 10.80 -13.73 3.99
N LEU A 186 9.62 -13.57 4.60
CA LEU A 186 9.37 -12.52 5.60
C LEU A 186 10.31 -12.64 6.80
N ASP A 187 10.50 -13.85 7.33
CA ASP A 187 11.45 -14.11 8.43
C ASP A 187 12.88 -13.67 8.06
N ARG A 188 13.29 -13.82 6.79
CA ARG A 188 14.64 -13.49 6.33
C ARG A 188 14.84 -12.04 5.90
N LEU A 189 13.82 -11.19 5.97
CA LEU A 189 13.97 -9.76 5.63
C LEU A 189 14.99 -9.05 6.51
N HIS A 190 15.18 -9.50 7.76
CA HIS A 190 16.21 -8.96 8.65
C HIS A 190 17.65 -9.17 8.16
N MET A 191 17.86 -10.05 7.17
CA MET A 191 19.16 -10.28 6.55
C MET A 191 19.43 -9.35 5.36
N GLN A 192 18.41 -8.61 4.90
CA GLN A 192 18.53 -7.70 3.77
C GLN A 192 19.11 -6.36 4.24
N PRO A 193 20.04 -5.73 3.48
CA PRO A 193 20.50 -4.39 3.80
C PRO A 193 19.32 -3.40 3.72
N LEU A 194 19.40 -2.34 4.54
CA LEU A 194 18.45 -1.23 4.53
C LEU A 194 19.15 0.07 4.17
N ASP A 195 18.51 0.83 3.29
CA ASP A 195 18.77 2.25 3.09
C ASP A 195 17.96 3.08 4.11
N ASP A 196 18.13 4.41 4.09
CA ASP A 196 17.57 5.30 5.10
C ASP A 196 16.03 5.21 5.17
N PHE A 197 15.52 4.92 6.36
CA PHE A 197 14.09 4.83 6.65
C PHE A 197 13.39 6.18 6.42
N ARG A 198 12.23 6.15 5.73
CA ARG A 198 11.35 7.30 5.41
C ARG A 198 11.88 8.38 4.48
N SER A 199 13.19 8.43 4.22
CA SER A 199 13.82 9.40 3.30
C SER A 199 14.17 8.80 1.94
N THR A 200 14.06 7.48 1.78
CA THR A 200 14.24 6.77 0.51
C THR A 200 12.95 6.16 -0.01
N TYR A 201 12.87 5.97 -1.33
CA TYR A 201 11.80 5.22 -1.99
C TYR A 201 12.41 4.03 -2.72
N HIS A 202 12.01 2.83 -2.31
CA HIS A 202 12.41 1.58 -2.95
C HIS A 202 11.21 0.68 -3.14
N TYR A 203 10.88 0.40 -4.40
CA TYR A 203 9.77 -0.49 -4.73
C TYR A 203 10.02 -1.89 -4.17
N SER A 204 9.32 -2.25 -3.12
CA SER A 204 9.54 -3.50 -2.39
C SER A 204 8.29 -4.36 -2.41
N ASN A 205 8.38 -5.56 -2.99
CA ASN A 205 7.30 -6.55 -2.94
C ASN A 205 7.12 -7.06 -1.52
N TYR A 206 8.20 -7.51 -0.88
CA TYR A 206 8.10 -8.09 0.47
C TYR A 206 7.90 -7.08 1.59
N GLY A 207 8.30 -5.82 1.43
CA GLY A 207 7.85 -4.75 2.32
C GLY A 207 6.32 -4.58 2.25
N TYR A 208 5.76 -4.63 1.05
CA TYR A 208 4.31 -4.54 0.82
C TYR A 208 3.56 -5.78 1.36
N THR A 209 4.13 -6.97 1.12
CA THR A 209 3.61 -8.25 1.65
C THR A 209 3.63 -8.26 3.18
N ALA A 210 4.70 -7.77 3.82
CA ALA A 210 4.77 -7.65 5.28
C ALA A 210 3.64 -6.77 5.83
N GLY A 211 3.34 -5.64 5.18
CA GLY A 211 2.22 -4.77 5.56
C GLY A 211 0.86 -5.46 5.46
N GLY A 212 0.62 -6.21 4.37
CA GLY A 212 -0.60 -7.01 4.21
C GLY A 212 -0.75 -8.13 5.24
N VAL A 213 0.34 -8.85 5.53
CA VAL A 213 0.35 -9.93 6.54
C VAL A 213 0.13 -9.38 7.94
N ALA A 214 0.80 -8.29 8.31
CA ALA A 214 0.58 -7.64 9.60
C ALA A 214 -0.87 -7.17 9.76
N ALA A 215 -1.49 -6.65 8.70
CA ALA A 215 -2.89 -6.21 8.72
C ALA A 215 -3.85 -7.39 8.92
N ALA A 216 -3.56 -8.53 8.27
CA ALA A 216 -4.33 -9.75 8.47
C ALA A 216 -4.20 -10.30 9.90
N LYS A 217 -2.98 -10.27 10.46
CA LYS A 217 -2.72 -10.65 11.86
C LYS A 217 -3.47 -9.75 12.84
N ALA A 218 -3.47 -8.43 12.62
CA ALA A 218 -4.25 -7.46 13.42
C ALA A 218 -5.76 -7.78 13.42
N ALA A 219 -6.27 -8.24 12.28
CA ALA A 219 -7.67 -8.66 12.13
C ALA A 219 -7.96 -10.10 12.59
N GLY A 220 -6.93 -10.86 13.01
CA GLY A 220 -7.09 -12.23 13.51
C GLY A 220 -7.33 -13.29 12.42
N GLY A 221 -6.89 -13.05 11.17
CA GLY A 221 -7.11 -13.95 10.05
C GLY A 221 -5.92 -14.05 9.09
N VAL A 222 -6.15 -14.67 7.94
CA VAL A 222 -5.18 -14.72 6.83
C VAL A 222 -5.61 -13.76 5.72
N PHE A 223 -4.63 -13.15 5.06
CA PHE A 223 -4.87 -12.04 4.14
C PHE A 223 -5.83 -12.41 3.00
N GLU A 224 -5.69 -13.61 2.44
CA GLU A 224 -6.50 -14.08 1.31
C GLU A 224 -7.98 -14.24 1.67
N GLU A 225 -8.29 -14.69 2.90
CA GLU A 225 -9.67 -14.83 3.39
C GLU A 225 -10.28 -13.48 3.72
N LEU A 226 -9.52 -12.61 4.37
CA LEU A 226 -9.98 -11.26 4.70
C LEU A 226 -10.24 -10.44 3.44
N ALA A 227 -9.38 -10.52 2.42
CA ALA A 227 -9.60 -9.85 1.14
C ALA A 227 -10.91 -10.33 0.48
N GLU A 228 -11.22 -11.62 0.59
CA GLU A 228 -12.46 -12.19 0.10
C GLU A 228 -13.68 -11.65 0.86
N GLU A 229 -13.61 -11.65 2.19
CA GLU A 229 -14.68 -11.21 3.08
C GLU A 229 -14.97 -9.71 2.98
N VAL A 230 -13.94 -8.88 3.05
CA VAL A 230 -14.13 -7.42 3.23
C VAL A 230 -14.19 -6.64 1.92
N LEU A 231 -13.77 -7.25 0.80
CA LEU A 231 -13.72 -6.58 -0.50
C LEU A 231 -14.38 -7.39 -1.62
N PHE A 232 -13.94 -8.63 -1.88
CA PHE A 232 -14.39 -9.34 -3.09
C PHE A 232 -15.86 -9.77 -3.02
N GLN A 233 -16.31 -10.38 -1.93
CA GLN A 233 -17.71 -10.81 -1.79
C GLN A 233 -18.69 -9.62 -1.79
N PRO A 234 -18.46 -8.52 -1.04
CA PRO A 234 -19.35 -7.36 -1.07
C PRO A 234 -19.49 -6.71 -2.45
N LEU A 235 -18.45 -6.79 -3.29
CA LEU A 235 -18.45 -6.24 -4.65
C LEU A 235 -18.85 -7.27 -5.73
N GLY A 236 -19.18 -8.50 -5.34
CA GLY A 236 -19.54 -9.56 -6.30
C GLY A 236 -18.37 -10.04 -7.18
N MET A 237 -17.12 -9.86 -6.74
CA MET A 237 -15.91 -10.22 -7.47
C MET A 237 -15.61 -11.73 -7.36
N THR A 238 -16.55 -12.59 -7.78
CA THR A 238 -16.52 -14.05 -7.55
C THR A 238 -15.45 -14.81 -8.34
N ARG A 239 -14.66 -14.12 -9.17
CA ARG A 239 -13.55 -14.69 -9.97
C ARG A 239 -12.22 -14.01 -9.66
N THR A 240 -12.12 -13.36 -8.50
CA THR A 240 -10.90 -12.71 -8.02
C THR A 240 -10.39 -13.42 -6.78
N SER A 241 -9.10 -13.72 -6.75
CA SER A 241 -8.45 -14.39 -5.61
C SER A 241 -6.97 -14.04 -5.54
N TYR A 242 -6.42 -14.07 -4.33
CA TYR A 242 -4.98 -14.01 -4.07
C TYR A 242 -4.32 -15.41 -4.04
N ARG A 243 -5.09 -16.49 -4.18
CA ARG A 243 -4.59 -17.87 -4.08
C ARG A 243 -4.22 -18.42 -5.46
N ASN A 244 -3.01 -18.94 -5.60
CA ASN A 244 -2.58 -19.60 -6.84
C ASN A 244 -3.42 -20.84 -7.18
N ALA A 245 -3.90 -21.57 -6.17
CA ALA A 245 -4.78 -22.73 -6.35
C ALA A 245 -6.09 -22.35 -7.08
N ASP A 246 -6.69 -21.21 -6.73
CA ASP A 246 -7.93 -20.73 -7.35
C ASP A 246 -7.70 -20.39 -8.82
N TYR A 247 -6.57 -19.73 -9.13
CA TYR A 247 -6.14 -19.52 -10.52
C TYR A 247 -5.96 -20.83 -11.27
N LEU A 248 -5.29 -21.84 -10.69
CA LEU A 248 -5.07 -23.12 -11.35
C LEU A 248 -6.36 -23.95 -11.54
N ALA A 249 -7.36 -23.76 -10.68
CA ALA A 249 -8.65 -24.41 -10.77
C ALA A 249 -9.56 -23.78 -11.84
N HIS A 250 -9.36 -22.50 -12.19
CA HIS A 250 -10.22 -21.79 -13.14
C HIS A 250 -9.98 -22.24 -14.59
N GLU A 251 -10.98 -22.82 -15.25
CA GLU A 251 -10.85 -23.27 -16.65
C GLU A 251 -10.63 -22.09 -17.62
N ASN A 252 -11.36 -20.99 -17.41
CA ASN A 252 -11.24 -19.80 -18.22
C ASN A 252 -10.11 -18.89 -17.70
N ARG A 253 -8.85 -19.27 -17.95
CA ARG A 253 -7.67 -18.50 -17.53
C ARG A 253 -6.67 -18.32 -18.65
N ALA A 254 -5.99 -17.18 -18.67
CA ALA A 254 -4.85 -16.95 -19.55
C ALA A 254 -3.59 -17.64 -19.00
N ARG A 255 -2.73 -18.15 -19.88
CA ARG A 255 -1.40 -18.68 -19.53
C ARG A 255 -0.34 -17.58 -19.63
N ILE A 256 0.75 -17.74 -18.87
CA ILE A 256 1.92 -16.86 -18.99
C ILE A 256 2.71 -17.27 -20.24
N HIS A 257 3.16 -16.28 -21.00
CA HIS A 257 4.05 -16.46 -22.15
C HIS A 257 5.32 -15.66 -21.96
N VAL A 258 6.42 -16.20 -22.48
CA VAL A 258 7.69 -15.48 -22.65
C VAL A 258 7.99 -15.48 -24.13
N ARG A 259 8.34 -14.32 -24.69
CA ARG A 259 8.74 -14.23 -26.09
C ARG A 259 10.11 -14.87 -26.26
N ASN A 260 10.20 -15.88 -27.13
CA ASN A 260 11.48 -16.44 -27.53
C ASN A 260 11.99 -15.68 -28.75
N ASP A 261 13.07 -14.92 -28.57
CA ASP A 261 13.80 -14.28 -29.68
C ASP A 261 14.69 -15.34 -30.35
N ALA A 262 14.07 -16.30 -31.06
CA ALA A 262 14.78 -17.30 -31.87
C ALA A 262 14.99 -16.82 -33.31
#